data_AF-A0ABD5SBW8-F1
#
_entry.id   AF-A0ABD5SBW8-F1
#
_cell.length_a   1.000
_cell.length_b   1.000
_cell.length_c   1.000
_cell.angle_alpha   90.00
_cell.angle_beta   90.00
_cell.angle_gamma   90.00
#
_symmetry.space_group_name_H-M   'P 1'
#
loop_
_entity.id
_entity.type
_entity.pdbx_description
1 polymer ?
#
loop_
_entity_poly.entity_id
_entity_poly.type
_entity_poly.pdbx_seq_one_letter_code
_entity_poly.pdbx_strand_id
1 'polypeptide(L)'
;EFGVSEHVATVLLAAREGGSTARGAVNLRYDPALLDQLEASFPTIEFDPERSTREAVRDAVAAADLAASDGTEALVLYQTGAVGIEPIVYVLAPSAPEAARIVRDIV
;
A
#
# COMPACT_ATOMS: atom_id res chain seq x y z
N GLU A 1 4.14 21.42 2.24
CA GLU A 1 3.47 21.77 0.97
C GLU A 1 2.45 20.69 0.61
N PHE A 2 1.34 21.02 -0.05
CA PHE A 2 0.35 20.05 -0.53
C PHE A 2 0.65 19.69 -1.99
N GLY A 3 0.42 18.43 -2.38
CA GLY A 3 0.63 17.98 -3.77
C GLY A 3 2.08 17.60 -4.14
N VAL A 4 2.95 17.41 -3.14
CA VAL A 4 4.38 17.12 -3.37
C VAL A 4 4.70 15.69 -3.83
N SER A 5 3.73 14.77 -3.77
CA SER A 5 3.91 13.39 -4.22
C SER A 5 2.68 12.90 -4.96
N GLU A 6 2.71 13.00 -6.29
CA GLU A 6 1.65 12.52 -7.17
C GLU A 6 1.45 11.00 -7.02
N HIS A 7 2.54 10.24 -6.98
CA HIS A 7 2.49 8.78 -7.01
C HIS A 7 1.94 8.18 -5.71
N VAL A 8 2.45 8.63 -4.55
CA VAL A 8 1.93 8.18 -3.24
C VAL A 8 0.49 8.65 -3.02
N ALA A 9 0.17 9.88 -3.44
CA ALA A 9 -1.22 10.37 -3.36
C ALA A 9 -2.16 9.54 -4.23
N THR A 10 -1.74 9.16 -5.44
CA THR A 10 -2.54 8.31 -6.34
C THR A 10 -2.85 6.96 -5.70
N VAL A 11 -1.85 6.29 -5.13
CA VAL A 11 -2.04 4.99 -4.45
C VAL A 11 -2.97 5.14 -3.24
N LEU A 12 -2.72 6.12 -2.37
CA LEU A 12 -3.53 6.34 -1.18
C LEU A 12 -5.00 6.65 -1.52
N LEU A 13 -5.25 7.49 -2.53
CA LEU A 13 -6.61 7.82 -2.95
C LEU A 13 -7.31 6.63 -3.63
N ALA A 14 -6.60 5.88 -4.48
CA ALA A 14 -7.13 4.69 -5.13
C ALA A 14 -7.49 3.60 -4.12
N ALA A 15 -6.64 3.36 -3.12
CA ALA A 15 -6.91 2.39 -2.07
C ALA A 15 -8.17 2.76 -1.27
N ARG A 16 -8.39 4.06 -1.03
CA ARG A 16 -9.60 4.55 -0.36
C ARG A 16 -10.85 4.40 -1.23
N GLU A 17 -10.73 4.62 -2.54
CA GLU A 17 -11.80 4.31 -3.48
C GLU A 17 -12.16 2.82 -3.50
N GLY A 18 -11.18 1.94 -3.23
CA GLY A 18 -11.37 0.50 -3.06
C GLY A 18 -11.89 0.06 -1.69
N GLY A 19 -11.98 0.95 -0.70
CA GLY A 19 -12.54 0.66 0.63
C GLY A 19 -11.57 0.79 1.82
N SER A 20 -10.30 1.13 1.60
CA SER A 20 -9.36 1.41 2.70
C SER A 20 -9.73 2.69 3.47
N THR A 21 -9.58 2.70 4.79
CA THR A 21 -9.77 3.89 5.63
C THR A 21 -8.49 4.74 5.81
N ALA A 22 -7.36 4.28 5.27
CA ALA A 22 -6.05 4.89 5.47
C ALA A 22 -5.99 6.37 5.06
N ARG A 23 -5.15 7.14 5.77
CA ARG A 23 -4.91 8.57 5.51
C ARG A 23 -3.43 8.93 5.40
N GLY A 24 -2.54 8.00 5.72
CA GLY A 24 -1.10 8.13 5.54
C GLY A 24 -0.55 6.96 4.73
N ALA A 25 0.58 7.19 4.08
CA ALA A 25 1.29 6.17 3.34
C ALA A 25 2.79 6.46 3.34
N VAL A 26 3.60 5.41 3.27
CA VAL A 26 5.03 5.47 2.95
C VAL A 26 5.34 4.42 1.90
N ASN A 27 6.16 4.77 0.91
CA ASN A 27 6.66 3.82 -0.08
C ASN A 27 8.08 3.37 0.31
N LEU A 28 8.37 2.11 0.07
CA LEU A 28 9.63 1.44 0.37
C LEU A 28 10.13 0.75 -0.88
N ARG A 29 11.44 0.56 -0.95
CA ARG A 29 12.02 -0.37 -1.91
C ARG A 29 11.43 -1.76 -1.66
N TYR A 30 11.10 -2.46 -2.74
CA TYR A 30 10.72 -3.87 -2.64
C TYR A 30 11.91 -4.73 -2.19
N ASP A 31 11.67 -5.51 -1.15
CA ASP A 31 12.55 -6.55 -0.64
C ASP A 31 11.65 -7.71 -0.18
N PRO A 32 11.81 -8.94 -0.73
CA PRO A 32 11.00 -10.09 -0.33
C PRO A 32 11.01 -10.35 1.17
N ALA A 33 12.15 -10.19 1.85
CA ALA A 33 12.26 -10.44 3.29
C ALA A 33 11.54 -9.38 4.13
N LEU A 34 11.44 -8.15 3.62
CA LEU A 34 10.62 -7.10 4.23
C LEU A 34 9.13 -7.38 4.01
N LEU A 35 8.76 -7.82 2.80
CA LEU A 35 7.38 -8.13 2.46
C LEU A 35 6.85 -9.30 3.30
N ASP A 36 7.63 -10.37 3.47
CA ASP A 36 7.26 -11.53 4.29
C ASP A 36 6.95 -11.11 5.74
N GLN A 37 7.73 -10.19 6.31
CA GLN A 37 7.51 -9.67 7.67
C GLN A 37 6.25 -8.80 7.78
N LEU A 38 6.00 -8.00 6.76
CA LEU A 38 4.80 -7.17 6.66
C LEU A 38 3.53 -8.03 6.51
N GLU A 39 3.58 -9.04 5.64
CA GLU A 39 2.46 -9.96 5.37
C GLU A 39 2.08 -10.80 6.60
N ALA A 40 3.05 -11.11 7.46
CA ALA A 40 2.78 -11.78 8.74
C ALA A 40 1.95 -10.93 9.72
N SER A 41 1.91 -9.60 9.54
CA SER A 41 1.30 -8.67 10.50
C SER A 41 0.13 -7.86 9.95
N PHE A 42 0.07 -7.66 8.62
CA PHE A 42 -0.90 -6.78 7.98
C PHE A 42 -1.47 -7.40 6.71
N PRO A 43 -2.74 -7.10 6.36
CA PRO A 43 -3.29 -7.40 5.06
C PRO A 43 -2.36 -6.87 3.97
N THR A 44 -1.98 -7.75 3.04
CA THR A 44 -0.99 -7.48 2.00
C THR A 44 -1.58 -7.86 0.65
N ILE A 45 -1.63 -6.89 -0.27
CA ILE A 45 -2.30 -7.03 -1.56
C ILE A 45 -1.33 -6.67 -2.67
N GLU A 46 -1.16 -7.58 -3.61
CA GLU A 46 -0.46 -7.30 -4.86
C GLU A 46 -1.38 -6.57 -5.84
N PHE A 47 -0.85 -5.58 -6.57
CA PHE A 47 -1.56 -4.94 -7.68
C PHE A 47 -0.75 -5.02 -8.97
N ASP A 48 -1.46 -5.02 -10.10
CA ASP A 48 -0.87 -5.16 -11.43
C ASP A 48 -0.08 -3.89 -11.85
N PRO A 49 1.26 -3.97 -12.04
CA PRO A 49 2.08 -2.83 -12.43
C PRO A 49 1.90 -2.40 -13.89
N GLU A 50 1.36 -3.25 -14.76
CA GLU A 50 1.18 -2.95 -16.19
C GLU A 50 -0.11 -2.18 -16.47
N ARG A 51 -0.98 -2.07 -15.47
CA ARG A 51 -2.22 -1.29 -15.50
C ARG A 51 -2.00 0.11 -14.94
N SER A 52 -2.99 0.98 -15.15
CA SER A 52 -2.97 2.29 -14.48
C SER A 52 -2.96 2.10 -12.97
N THR A 53 -2.02 2.73 -12.25
CA THR A 53 -1.86 2.57 -10.79
C THR A 53 -3.17 2.80 -10.05
N ARG A 54 -3.96 3.78 -10.48
CA ARG A 54 -5.25 4.09 -9.89
C ARG A 54 -6.25 2.94 -10.00
N GLU A 55 -6.44 2.37 -11.19
CA GLU A 55 -7.39 1.27 -11.39
C GLU A 55 -6.89 -0.02 -10.76
N ALA A 56 -5.59 -0.33 -10.93
CA ALA A 56 -4.98 -1.53 -10.37
C ALA A 56 -5.13 -1.58 -8.85
N VAL A 57 -4.77 -0.49 -8.17
CA VAL A 57 -4.89 -0.39 -6.70
C VAL A 57 -6.35 -0.43 -6.26
N ARG A 58 -7.23 0.38 -6.87
CA ARG A 58 -8.66 0.42 -6.49
C ARG A 58 -9.28 -0.98 -6.60
N ASP A 59 -9.09 -1.64 -7.73
CA ASP A 59 -9.72 -2.93 -8.01
C ASP A 59 -9.14 -4.03 -7.12
N ALA A 60 -7.83 -4.03 -6.87
CA ALA A 60 -7.18 -4.99 -5.97
C ALA A 60 -7.69 -4.83 -4.52
N VAL A 61 -7.80 -3.58 -4.04
CA VAL A 61 -8.32 -3.31 -2.69
C VAL A 61 -9.81 -3.66 -2.58
N ALA A 62 -10.61 -3.33 -3.59
CA ALA A 62 -12.03 -3.68 -3.61
C ALA A 62 -12.25 -5.20 -3.65
N ALA A 63 -11.40 -5.95 -4.36
CA ALA A 63 -11.47 -7.40 -4.45
C ALA A 63 -11.06 -8.11 -3.16
N ALA A 64 -10.21 -7.48 -2.34
CA ALA A 64 -9.75 -8.05 -1.07
C ALA A 64 -10.78 -7.98 0.07
N ASP A 65 -11.89 -7.24 -0.11
CA ASP A 65 -12.99 -7.13 0.87
C ASP A 65 -12.54 -6.80 2.31
N LEU A 66 -11.75 -5.72 2.44
CA LEU A 66 -11.17 -5.26 3.71
C LEU A 66 -12.22 -4.85 4.78
N ALA A 67 -13.50 -4.75 4.42
CA ALA A 67 -14.55 -4.46 5.40
C ALA A 67 -14.74 -5.60 6.43
N ALA A 68 -14.23 -6.79 6.14
CA ALA A 68 -14.30 -7.96 7.01
C ALA A 68 -13.05 -8.15 7.91
N SER A 69 -11.96 -7.40 7.70
CA SER A 69 -10.73 -7.53 8.49
C SER A 69 -10.83 -6.76 9.82
N ASP A 70 -10.99 -7.52 10.91
CA ASP A 70 -10.58 -7.36 12.33
C ASP A 70 -10.17 -5.99 12.95
N GLY A 71 -10.49 -4.86 12.35
CA GLY A 71 -10.19 -3.52 12.86
C GLY A 71 -8.77 -3.03 12.57
N THR A 72 -7.97 -3.78 11.80
CA THR A 72 -6.64 -3.31 11.37
C THR A 72 -6.79 -2.27 10.26
N GLU A 73 -6.51 -1.01 10.57
CA GLU A 73 -6.59 0.11 9.61
C GLU A 73 -5.33 0.26 8.73
N ALA A 74 -4.33 -0.61 8.93
CA ALA A 74 -3.11 -0.68 8.14
C ALA A 74 -3.24 -1.68 6.99
N LEU A 75 -2.64 -1.33 5.86
CA LEU A 75 -2.70 -2.11 4.62
C LEU A 75 -1.37 -2.03 3.89
N VAL A 76 -0.89 -3.16 3.38
CA VAL A 76 0.31 -3.22 2.55
C VAL A 76 -0.11 -3.44 1.10
N LEU A 77 0.41 -2.60 0.21
CA LEU A 77 0.21 -2.73 -1.24
C LEU A 77 1.56 -2.92 -1.90
N TYR A 78 1.70 -3.85 -2.84
CA TYR A 78 2.96 -4.05 -3.53
C TYR A 78 2.78 -4.46 -4.99
N GLN A 79 3.86 -4.33 -5.77
CA GLN A 79 4.00 -4.89 -7.11
C GLN A 79 5.45 -5.29 -7.35
N THR A 80 5.68 -6.36 -8.13
CA THR A 80 7.00 -6.97 -8.33
C THR A 80 7.75 -6.50 -9.59
N GLY A 81 7.36 -5.35 -10.13
CA GLY A 81 7.93 -4.72 -11.30
C GLY A 81 7.34 -5.23 -12.62
N ALA A 82 7.70 -4.51 -13.68
CA ALA A 82 7.48 -4.90 -15.08
C ALA A 82 8.57 -4.24 -15.94
N VAL A 83 8.52 -4.40 -17.26
CA VAL A 83 9.49 -3.76 -18.16
C VAL A 83 9.44 -2.23 -17.99
N GLY A 84 10.51 -1.65 -17.46
CA GLY A 84 10.60 -0.20 -17.19
C GLY A 84 9.90 0.27 -15.91
N ILE A 85 9.41 -0.65 -15.07
CA ILE A 85 8.75 -0.35 -13.80
C ILE A 85 9.53 -1.04 -12.66
N GLU A 86 10.07 -0.23 -11.75
CA GLU A 86 10.77 -0.75 -10.57
C GLU A 86 9.75 -1.32 -9.56
N PRO A 87 10.01 -2.51 -8.98
CA PRO A 87 9.19 -3.07 -7.91
C PRO A 87 9.09 -2.15 -6.69
N ILE A 88 7.93 -2.12 -6.02
CA ILE A 88 7.71 -1.20 -4.88
C ILE A 88 6.73 -1.78 -3.85
N VAL A 89 6.88 -1.33 -2.60
CA VAL A 89 5.95 -1.62 -1.50
C VAL A 89 5.41 -0.30 -0.95
N TYR A 90 4.13 -0.26 -0.57
CA TYR A 90 3.52 0.81 0.19
C TYR A 90 2.94 0.27 1.49
N VAL A 91 3.20 0.99 2.58
CA VAL A 91 2.52 0.77 3.86
C VAL A 91 1.55 1.93 4.06
N LEU A 92 0.25 1.61 4.09
CA LEU A 92 -0.84 2.54 4.34
C LEU A 92 -1.29 2.39 5.80
N ALA A 93 -1.65 3.51 6.43
CA ALA A 93 -2.06 3.56 7.83
C ALA A 93 -3.02 4.74 8.11
N PRO A 94 -3.61 4.84 9.33
CA PRO A 94 -4.48 5.98 9.69
C PRO A 94 -3.76 7.33 9.67
N SER A 95 -2.43 7.35 9.75
CA SER A 95 -1.63 8.56 9.62
C SER A 95 -0.22 8.29 9.09
N ALA A 96 0.43 9.32 8.54
CA ALA A 96 1.81 9.20 8.05
C ALA A 96 2.82 8.83 9.17
N PRO A 97 2.72 9.38 10.39
CA PRO A 97 3.57 8.93 11.50
C PRO A 97 3.36 7.45 11.85
N GLU A 98 2.15 6.92 11.75
CA GLU A 98 1.89 5.49 11.99
C GLU A 98 2.48 4.61 10.89
N ALA A 99 2.31 4.99 9.62
CA ALA A 99 2.95 4.30 8.51
C ALA A 99 4.47 4.22 8.70
N ALA A 100 5.10 5.34 9.13
CA ALA A 100 6.53 5.36 9.43
C ALA A 100 6.93 4.52 10.65
N ARG A 101 6.10 4.46 11.70
CA ARG A 101 6.35 3.61 12.88
C ARG A 101 6.30 2.13 12.52
N ILE A 102 5.29 1.70 11.75
CA ILE A 102 5.17 0.31 11.28
C ILE A 102 6.45 -0.12 10.59
N VAL A 103 6.93 0.70 9.65
CA VAL A 103 8.18 0.40 8.93
C VAL A 103 9.36 0.34 9.89
N ARG A 104 9.52 1.35 10.75
CA ARG A 104 10.63 1.43 11.71
C ARG A 104 10.67 0.23 12.66
N ASP A 105 9.53 -0.31 13.05
CA ASP A 105 9.46 -1.41 14.02
C ASP A 105 9.74 -2.78 13.37
N ILE A 106 9.83 -2.84 12.02
CA ILE A 106 10.20 -4.02 11.23
C ILE A 106 11.66 -3.97 10.76
N VAL A 107 12.24 -2.78 10.54
CA VAL A 107 13.62 -2.60 10.03
C VAL A 107 14.70 -2.45 11.10
#